data_AF-E9I3Q2-F1
#
_entry.id   AF-E9I3Q2-F1
#
_cell.length_a   1.000
_cell.length_b   1.000
_cell.length_c   1.000
_cell.angle_alpha   90.00
_cell.angle_beta   90.00
_cell.angle_gamma   90.00
#
_symmetry.space_group_name_H-M   'P 1'
#
loop_
_entity.id
_entity.type
_entity.pdbx_description
1 polymer ?
#
loop_
_entity_poly.entity_id
_entity_poly.type
_entity_poly.pdbx_seq_one_letter_code
_entity_poly.pdbx_strand_id
1 'polypeptide(L)'
;MPFLKSDAGLTGRKIIADTYGGWGGHGGGAFSGKDPSKVDRSAAYAARWIAKNLVANKFCKRAMVQVAYSIGIAKPLSVFVDSYNTAA
;
A
#
# COMPACT_ATOMS: atom_id res chain seq x y z
N MET A 1 -32.19 -8.53 28.55
CA MET A 1 -31.64 -7.40 27.78
C MET A 1 -30.89 -7.97 26.57
N PRO A 2 -31.47 -7.96 25.36
CA PRO A 2 -30.76 -8.41 24.17
C PRO A 2 -29.65 -7.40 23.84
N PHE A 3 -28.41 -7.86 23.70
CA PHE A 3 -27.29 -7.04 23.22
C PHE A 3 -27.60 -6.57 21.80
N LEU A 4 -27.88 -5.29 21.63
CA LEU A 4 -27.99 -4.65 20.31
C LEU A 4 -26.59 -4.65 19.65
N LYS A 5 -26.50 -5.11 18.40
CA LYS A 5 -25.31 -4.90 17.57
C LYS A 5 -25.13 -3.39 17.36
N SER A 6 -23.96 -2.86 17.71
CA SER A 6 -23.71 -1.40 17.75
C SER A 6 -23.25 -0.79 16.43
N ASP A 7 -22.61 -1.57 15.54
CA ASP A 7 -21.98 -1.03 14.33
C ASP A 7 -22.01 -2.03 13.17
N ALA A 8 -22.14 -1.50 11.95
CA ALA A 8 -21.98 -2.27 10.72
C ALA A 8 -20.52 -2.24 10.24
N GLY A 9 -19.88 -3.41 10.16
CA GLY A 9 -18.53 -3.57 9.61
C GLY A 9 -18.57 -3.98 8.14
N LEU A 10 -17.73 -3.35 7.32
CA LEU A 10 -17.50 -3.76 5.93
C LEU A 10 -16.01 -3.99 5.67
N THR A 11 -15.70 -5.00 4.86
CA THR A 11 -14.33 -5.29 4.41
C THR A 11 -13.73 -4.08 3.70
N GLY A 12 -12.46 -3.78 3.98
CA GLY A 12 -11.76 -2.66 3.33
C GLY A 12 -12.12 -1.27 3.86
N ARG A 13 -12.75 -1.14 5.04
CA ARG A 13 -13.04 0.16 5.68
C ARG A 13 -11.96 0.63 6.66
N LYS A 14 -10.80 -0.05 6.70
CA LYS A 14 -9.67 0.27 7.58
C LYS A 14 -8.33 0.37 6.82
N ILE A 15 -8.38 0.70 5.52
CA ILE A 15 -7.19 0.72 4.63
C ILE A 15 -6.02 1.61 5.10
N ILE A 16 -6.29 2.73 5.77
CA ILE A 16 -5.22 3.57 6.33
C ILE A 16 -4.58 2.92 7.57
N ALA A 17 -5.38 2.23 8.39
CA ALA A 17 -4.88 1.47 9.53
C ALA A 17 -4.13 0.20 9.08
N ASP A 18 -4.56 -0.43 7.98
CA ASP A 18 -3.89 -1.60 7.38
C ASP A 18 -2.51 -1.26 6.78
N THR A 19 -2.23 0.02 6.54
CA THR A 19 -1.02 0.47 5.86
C THR A 19 -0.10 1.25 6.79
N TYR A 20 -0.03 2.56 6.63
CA TYR A 20 1.03 3.39 7.22
C TYR A 20 0.49 4.45 8.18
N GLY A 21 -0.77 4.33 8.61
CA GLY A 21 -1.34 5.19 9.66
C GLY A 21 -1.36 6.68 9.30
N GLY A 22 -1.50 7.00 8.01
CA GLY A 22 -1.49 8.38 7.50
C GLY A 22 -0.15 8.86 6.93
N TRP A 23 0.92 8.07 7.06
CA TRP A 23 2.21 8.41 6.45
C TRP A 23 2.33 7.94 4.99
N GLY A 24 3.05 8.69 4.17
CA GLY A 24 3.27 8.34 2.76
C GLY A 24 2.03 8.60 1.90
N GLY A 25 1.63 7.62 1.09
CA GLY A 25 0.47 7.72 0.20
C GLY A 25 -0.34 6.41 0.18
N HIS A 26 -1.61 6.51 -0.23
CA HIS A 26 -2.51 5.37 -0.33
C HIS A 26 -3.27 5.39 -1.67
N GLY A 27 -3.25 4.28 -2.42
CA GLY A 27 -3.89 4.18 -3.75
C GLY A 27 -5.41 3.95 -3.74
N GLY A 28 -5.99 3.75 -2.56
CA GLY A 28 -7.44 3.57 -2.34
C GLY A 28 -7.92 2.11 -2.33
N GLY A 29 -7.13 1.17 -2.84
CA GLY A 29 -7.46 -0.25 -2.87
C GLY A 29 -7.43 -0.92 -1.50
N ALA A 30 -8.46 -1.73 -1.19
CA ALA A 30 -8.46 -2.61 -0.02
C ALA A 30 -7.66 -3.89 -0.26
N PHE A 31 -7.09 -4.47 0.81
CA PHE A 31 -6.36 -5.74 0.74
C PHE A 31 -7.27 -6.95 0.93
N SER A 32 -8.02 -7.03 2.02
CA SER A 32 -8.81 -8.20 2.41
C SER A 32 -9.86 -8.59 1.35
N GLY A 33 -10.09 -9.91 1.18
CA GLY A 33 -11.05 -10.45 0.21
C GLY A 33 -10.57 -10.53 -1.25
N LYS A 34 -9.30 -10.23 -1.54
CA LYS A 34 -8.72 -10.26 -2.89
C LYS A 34 -7.67 -11.36 -3.05
N ASP A 35 -7.60 -12.00 -4.20
CA ASP A 35 -6.51 -12.92 -4.52
C ASP A 35 -5.23 -12.15 -4.99
N PRO A 36 -4.06 -12.79 -5.08
CA PRO A 36 -2.81 -12.13 -5.47
C PRO A 36 -2.80 -11.49 -6.87
N SER A 37 -3.71 -11.86 -7.77
CA SER A 37 -3.83 -11.24 -9.10
C SER A 37 -4.37 -9.81 -9.02
N LYS A 38 -4.95 -9.40 -7.88
CA LYS A 38 -5.47 -8.04 -7.68
C LYS A 38 -4.35 -7.12 -7.22
N VAL A 39 -3.96 -6.21 -8.13
CA VAL A 39 -2.82 -5.29 -7.95
C VAL A 39 -2.97 -4.38 -6.73
N ASP A 40 -4.19 -4.09 -6.28
CA ASP A 40 -4.44 -3.35 -5.03
C ASP A 40 -3.69 -3.97 -3.84
N ARG A 41 -3.59 -5.30 -3.80
CA ARG A 41 -2.87 -6.03 -2.76
C ARG A 41 -1.42 -6.30 -3.18
N SER A 42 -1.22 -6.98 -4.31
CA SER A 42 0.11 -7.48 -4.69
C SER A 42 1.10 -6.37 -5.03
N ALA A 43 0.66 -5.31 -5.73
CA ALA A 43 1.54 -4.18 -6.03
C ALA A 43 1.84 -3.33 -4.79
N ALA A 44 0.88 -3.18 -3.86
CA ALA A 44 1.14 -2.51 -2.58
C ALA A 44 2.20 -3.26 -1.75
N TYR A 45 2.16 -4.60 -1.75
CA TYR A 45 3.17 -5.44 -1.09
C TYR A 45 4.54 -5.33 -1.78
N ALA A 46 4.57 -5.30 -3.12
CA ALA A 46 5.80 -5.07 -3.87
C ALA A 46 6.40 -3.69 -3.56
N ALA A 47 5.58 -2.63 -3.55
CA ALA A 47 6.01 -1.27 -3.21
C ALA A 47 6.59 -1.21 -1.77
N ARG A 48 5.93 -1.87 -0.80
CA ARG A 48 6.46 -2.00 0.56
C ARG A 48 7.80 -2.72 0.58
N TRP A 49 7.93 -3.82 -0.15
CA TRP A 49 9.18 -4.59 -0.23
C TRP A 49 10.31 -3.73 -0.80
N ILE A 50 10.07 -2.99 -1.89
CA ILE A 50 11.05 -2.08 -2.48
C ILE A 50 11.45 -1.00 -1.46
N ALA A 51 10.49 -0.26 -0.89
CA ALA A 51 10.76 0.82 0.07
C ALA A 51 11.54 0.32 1.30
N LYS A 52 11.18 -0.86 1.83
CA LYS A 52 11.89 -1.49 2.95
C LYS A 52 13.35 -1.81 2.59
N ASN A 53 13.59 -2.34 1.40
CA ASN A 53 14.95 -2.67 0.95
C ASN A 53 15.80 -1.43 0.69
N LEU A 54 15.23 -0.34 0.16
CA LEU A 54 15.95 0.92 -0.02
C LEU A 54 16.48 1.46 1.31
N VAL A 55 15.64 1.45 2.35
CA VAL A 55 16.03 1.90 3.70
C VAL A 55 16.98 0.90 4.37
N ALA A 56 16.72 -0.41 4.28
CA ALA A 56 17.55 -1.44 4.90
C ALA A 56 18.98 -1.46 4.36
N ASN A 57 19.16 -1.21 3.06
CA ASN A 57 20.47 -1.11 2.41
C ASN A 57 21.10 0.28 2.54
N LYS A 58 20.51 1.18 3.34
CA LYS A 58 21.03 2.53 3.64
C LYS A 58 21.16 3.45 2.43
N PHE A 59 20.40 3.22 1.35
CA PHE A 59 20.35 4.16 0.22
C PHE A 59 19.60 5.45 0.56
N CYS A 60 18.71 5.40 1.55
CA CYS A 60 17.98 6.57 2.06
C CYS A 60 17.50 6.33 3.51
N LYS A 61 17.13 7.39 4.24
CA LYS A 61 16.53 7.27 5.59
C LYS A 61 15.04 6.95 5.55
N ARG A 62 14.34 7.40 4.51
CA ARG A 62 12.90 7.17 4.28
C ARG A 62 12.64 7.03 2.79
N ALA A 63 11.68 6.21 2.41
CA ALA A 63 11.26 6.04 1.02
C ALA A 63 9.73 5.84 0.94
N MET A 64 9.11 6.51 -0.03
CA MET A 64 7.78 6.22 -0.54
C MET A 64 7.93 5.67 -1.96
N VAL A 65 7.24 4.57 -2.24
CA VAL A 65 7.21 3.95 -3.57
C VAL A 65 5.76 3.87 -4.02
N GLN A 66 5.48 4.37 -5.23
CA GLN A 66 4.18 4.31 -5.87
C GLN A 66 4.29 3.52 -7.17
N VAL A 67 3.31 2.66 -7.43
CA VAL A 67 3.22 1.88 -8.66
C VAL A 67 1.80 2.00 -9.21
N ALA A 68 1.67 2.29 -10.50
CA ALA A 68 0.38 2.37 -11.19
C ALA A 68 0.26 1.31 -12.29
N TYR A 69 -0.93 0.73 -12.44
CA TYR A 69 -1.25 -0.25 -13.48
C TYR A 69 -2.50 0.18 -14.24
N SER A 70 -2.62 -0.31 -15.48
CA SER A 70 -3.87 -0.27 -16.23
C SER A 70 -4.44 -1.68 -16.35
N ILE A 71 -5.77 -1.78 -16.47
CA ILE A 71 -6.46 -3.06 -16.59
C ILE A 71 -5.95 -3.84 -17.82
N GLY A 72 -5.63 -5.12 -17.62
CA GLY A 72 -5.14 -6.00 -18.68
C GLY A 72 -3.67 -5.79 -19.08
N ILE A 73 -2.95 -4.84 -18.48
CA ILE A 73 -1.52 -4.62 -18.76
C ILE A 73 -0.67 -5.16 -17.61
N ALA A 74 0.21 -6.11 -17.92
CA ALA A 74 1.05 -6.77 -16.93
C ALA A 74 2.20 -5.89 -16.40
N LYS A 75 2.68 -4.93 -17.20
CA LYS A 75 3.76 -4.00 -16.80
C LYS A 75 3.16 -2.76 -16.14
N PRO A 76 3.82 -2.19 -15.11
CA PRO A 76 3.37 -0.95 -14.50
C PRO A 76 3.47 0.20 -15.51
N LEU A 77 2.47 1.08 -15.50
CA LEU A 77 2.49 2.33 -16.28
C LEU A 77 3.51 3.32 -15.72
N SER A 78 3.67 3.34 -14.40
CA SER A 78 4.65 4.17 -13.73
C SER A 78 5.15 3.53 -12.45
N VAL A 79 6.40 3.83 -12.13
CA VAL A 79 7.04 3.57 -10.85
C VAL A 79 7.63 4.90 -10.39
N PHE A 80 7.18 5.38 -9.24
CA PHE A 80 7.65 6.63 -8.64
C PHE A 80 8.27 6.34 -7.28
N VAL A 81 9.43 6.94 -7.01
CA VAL A 81 10.19 6.77 -5.77
C VAL A 81 10.53 8.14 -5.22
N ASP A 82 10.13 8.40 -3.99
CA ASP A 82 10.44 9.63 -3.26
C ASP A 82 11.19 9.28 -1.97
N SER A 83 12.42 9.80 -1.83
CA SER A 83 13.25 9.62 -0.65
C SER A 83 13.06 10.73 0.39
N TYR A 84 12.16 11.69 0.13
CA TYR A 84 11.98 12.91 0.93
C TYR A 84 13.31 13.67 1.14
N ASN A 85 14.14 13.74 0.10
CA ASN A 85 15.49 14.31 0.15
C ASN A 85 16.42 13.66 1.20
N THR A 86 16.24 12.36 1.47
CA THR A 86 17.07 11.61 2.43
C THR A 86 17.99 10.57 1.80
N ALA A 87 18.19 10.64 0.48
CA ALA A 87 19.18 9.83 -0.22
C ALA A 87 20.59 10.09 0.34
N ALA A 88 21.39 9.02 0.45
CA ALA A 88 22.76 9.07 0.95
C ALA A 88 23.74 9.66 -0.07
#